data_AF-A0A238BNL2-F1
#
_entry.id   AF-A0A238BNL2-F1
#
_cell.length_a   1.000
_cell.length_b   1.000
_cell.length_c   1.000
_cell.angle_alpha   90.00
_cell.angle_beta   90.00
_cell.angle_gamma   90.00
#
_symmetry.space_group_name_H-M   'P 1'
#
loop_
_entity.id
_entity.type
_entity.pdbx_description
1 polymer ?
#
loop_
_entity_poly.entity_id
_entity_poly.type
_entity_poly.pdbx_seq_one_letter_code
_entity_poly.pdbx_strand_id
1 'polypeptide(L)'
;MFRMPRNKAELRELFFKGLAVEFHARYNMEAHSIPHLDQWFNTRENKQEVGINSIIKFSKRGWEPQFVSLNTIPFHDENFPYSLRDNTVLRWEMCRQNYTFALVNDLFMVHRGIKTVHDLPLTKKRQKHSRAQFNTAMKLFKQRMDHQYPETKKLCPEFGA
;
A
#
# COMPACT_ATOMS: atom_id res chain seq x y z
N MET A 1 25.35 -5.96 15.59
CA MET A 1 24.03 -5.26 15.63
C MET A 1 23.72 -4.78 14.22
N PHE A 2 22.57 -5.15 13.62
CA PHE A 2 22.23 -4.68 12.27
C PHE A 2 21.88 -3.19 12.28
N ARG A 3 22.65 -2.39 11.54
CA ARG A 3 22.41 -0.95 11.35
C ARG A 3 21.38 -0.76 10.24
N MET A 4 20.37 0.06 10.49
CA MET A 4 19.36 0.41 9.48
C MET A 4 19.99 1.32 8.43
N PRO A 5 19.64 1.16 7.13
CA PRO A 5 20.16 2.03 6.07
C PRO A 5 19.70 3.47 6.31
N ARG A 6 20.62 4.41 6.13
CA ARG A 6 20.37 5.85 6.31
C ARG A 6 20.22 6.60 4.99
N ASN A 7 20.55 5.97 3.88
CA ASN A 7 20.44 6.51 2.52
C ASN A 7 20.14 5.38 1.54
N LYS A 8 19.76 5.73 0.32
CA LYS A 8 19.38 4.76 -0.72
C LYS A 8 20.53 3.87 -1.15
N ALA A 9 21.77 4.35 -1.14
CA ALA A 9 22.94 3.54 -1.48
C ALA A 9 23.12 2.37 -0.49
N GLU A 10 23.02 2.64 0.81
CA GLU A 10 23.03 1.61 1.86
C GLU A 10 21.83 0.66 1.72
N LEU A 11 20.62 1.18 1.46
CA LEU A 11 19.44 0.34 1.25
C LEU A 11 19.60 -0.58 0.03
N ARG A 12 20.14 -0.05 -1.07
CA ARG A 12 20.41 -0.78 -2.31
C ARG A 12 21.34 -1.95 -2.05
N GLU A 13 22.44 -1.72 -1.34
CA GLU A 13 23.39 -2.78 -0.97
C GLU A 13 22.71 -3.88 -0.14
N LEU A 14 21.92 -3.51 0.86
CA LEU A 14 21.18 -4.47 1.68
C LEU A 14 20.15 -5.25 0.87
N PHE A 15 19.43 -4.59 -0.04
CA PHE A 15 18.41 -5.21 -0.89
C PHE A 15 19.01 -6.26 -1.82
N PHE A 16 20.07 -5.92 -2.55
CA PHE A 16 20.72 -6.86 -3.48
C PHE A 16 21.53 -7.97 -2.77
N LYS A 17 21.90 -7.78 -1.50
CA LYS A 17 22.43 -8.86 -0.64
C LYS A 17 21.33 -9.75 -0.04
N GLY A 18 20.05 -9.47 -0.29
CA GLY A 18 18.92 -10.21 0.28
C GLY A 18 18.67 -9.95 1.77
N LEU A 19 19.30 -8.90 2.33
CA LEU A 19 19.19 -8.50 3.74
C LEU A 19 18.06 -7.49 3.98
N ALA A 20 17.56 -6.86 2.91
CA ALA A 20 16.34 -6.08 2.90
C ALA A 20 15.42 -6.61 1.80
N VAL A 21 14.10 -6.53 2.03
CA VAL A 21 13.07 -6.95 1.08
C VAL A 21 11.92 -5.94 1.10
N GLU A 22 11.12 -5.92 0.04
CA GLU A 22 9.85 -5.19 0.06
C GLU A 22 8.95 -5.70 1.20
N PHE A 23 8.07 -4.82 1.68
CA PHE A 23 7.21 -5.15 2.81
C PHE A 23 6.32 -6.36 2.48
N HIS A 24 6.22 -7.30 3.41
CA HIS A 24 5.48 -8.56 3.24
C HIS A 24 5.94 -9.45 2.06
N ALA A 25 7.11 -9.21 1.44
CA ALA A 25 7.59 -10.00 0.30
C ALA A 25 7.67 -11.52 0.56
N ARG A 26 7.83 -11.94 1.82
CA ARG A 26 7.93 -13.36 2.22
C ARG A 26 6.59 -14.08 2.37
N TYR A 27 5.45 -13.39 2.31
CA TYR A 27 4.13 -14.05 2.39
C TYR A 27 3.07 -13.45 1.46
N ASN A 28 3.22 -12.20 1.01
CA ASN A 28 2.32 -11.54 0.08
C ASN A 28 3.08 -10.51 -0.76
N MET A 29 3.78 -11.01 -1.78
CA MET A 29 4.69 -10.23 -2.61
C MET A 29 3.99 -9.11 -3.38
N GLU A 30 2.75 -9.32 -3.83
CA GLU A 30 2.04 -8.36 -4.67
C GLU A 30 1.43 -7.20 -3.88
N ALA A 31 1.16 -7.37 -2.58
CA ALA A 31 0.46 -6.36 -1.80
C ALA A 31 1.26 -5.06 -1.64
N HIS A 32 2.58 -5.14 -1.53
CA HIS A 32 3.42 -3.95 -1.37
C HIS A 32 4.50 -3.83 -2.45
N SER A 33 4.30 -4.50 -3.59
CA SER A 33 5.22 -4.36 -4.72
C SER A 33 5.32 -2.90 -5.16
N ILE A 34 6.53 -2.42 -5.38
CA ILE A 34 6.84 -1.07 -5.84
C ILE A 34 7.15 -1.14 -7.34
N PRO A 35 6.31 -0.54 -8.22
CA PRO A 35 6.59 -0.49 -9.64
C PRO A 35 7.94 0.18 -9.92
N HIS A 36 8.70 -0.37 -10.87
CA HIS A 36 9.99 0.19 -11.30
C HIS A 36 11.05 0.28 -10.20
N LEU A 37 11.02 -0.61 -9.19
CA LEU A 37 11.93 -0.59 -8.05
C LEU A 37 13.42 -0.62 -8.45
N ASP A 38 13.79 -1.40 -9.47
CA ASP A 38 15.17 -1.44 -9.97
C ASP A 38 15.60 -0.08 -10.56
N GLN A 39 14.73 0.56 -11.34
CA GLN A 39 14.98 1.91 -11.86
C GLN A 39 15.06 2.91 -10.71
N TRP A 40 14.17 2.79 -9.72
CA TRP A 40 14.21 3.62 -8.52
C TRP A 40 15.58 3.48 -7.85
N PHE A 41 16.06 2.26 -7.54
CA PHE A 41 17.36 2.03 -6.92
C PHE A 41 18.55 2.62 -7.68
N ASN A 42 18.49 2.62 -9.01
CA ASN A 42 19.57 3.13 -9.86
C ASN A 42 19.43 4.64 -10.17
N THR A 43 18.36 5.28 -9.71
CA THR A 43 18.20 6.74 -9.81
C THR A 43 18.95 7.42 -8.66
N ARG A 44 19.86 8.34 -8.99
CA ARG A 44 20.66 9.09 -8.01
C ARG A 44 19.78 9.91 -7.09
N GLU A 45 20.13 9.93 -5.80
CA GLU A 45 19.47 10.79 -4.82
C GLU A 45 19.82 12.26 -5.06
N ASN A 46 18.82 13.12 -5.00
CA ASN A 46 18.96 14.57 -4.90
C ASN A 46 18.61 14.99 -3.46
N LYS A 47 19.54 15.68 -2.79
CA LYS A 47 19.38 16.10 -1.39
C LYS A 47 18.74 17.48 -1.24
N GLN A 48 18.61 18.20 -2.35
CA GLN A 48 18.13 19.58 -2.40
C GLN A 48 16.67 19.63 -2.83
N GLU A 49 16.27 18.73 -3.74
CA GLU A 49 14.92 18.69 -4.30
C GLU A 49 14.41 17.24 -4.39
N VAL A 50 13.13 17.05 -4.11
CA VAL A 50 12.47 15.75 -4.23
C VAL A 50 12.09 15.53 -5.70
N GLY A 51 12.73 14.55 -6.35
CA GLY A 51 12.39 14.17 -7.71
C GLY A 51 11.21 13.19 -7.76
N ILE A 52 10.24 13.43 -8.63
CA ILE A 52 9.20 12.42 -8.94
C ILE A 52 9.77 11.43 -9.95
N ASN A 53 9.75 10.14 -9.59
CA ASN A 53 10.13 9.04 -10.47
C ASN A 53 9.02 8.70 -11.47
N SER A 54 7.80 8.50 -10.96
CA SER A 54 6.65 8.09 -11.75
C SER A 54 5.33 8.45 -11.08
N ILE A 55 4.28 8.61 -11.90
CA ILE A 55 2.91 8.76 -11.43
C ILE A 55 2.18 7.43 -11.63
N ILE A 56 1.64 6.89 -10.55
CA ILE A 56 1.06 5.55 -10.49
C ILE A 56 -0.44 5.67 -10.23
N LYS A 57 -1.25 5.06 -11.09
CA LYS A 57 -2.68 4.88 -10.86
C LYS A 57 -2.93 3.61 -10.04
N PHE A 58 -3.92 3.67 -9.17
CA PHE A 58 -4.34 2.50 -8.40
C PHE A 58 -5.07 1.49 -9.29
N SER A 59 -4.44 0.37 -9.62
CA SER A 59 -4.97 -0.61 -10.58
C SER A 59 -5.19 -2.01 -9.98
N LYS A 60 -4.65 -2.29 -8.80
CA LYS A 60 -4.67 -3.62 -8.18
C LYS A 60 -5.43 -3.57 -6.87
N ARG A 61 -6.52 -4.35 -6.75
CA ARG A 61 -7.41 -4.33 -5.56
C ARG A 61 -6.69 -4.57 -4.23
N GLY A 62 -5.61 -5.36 -4.24
CA GLY A 62 -4.87 -5.74 -3.04
C GLY A 62 -3.57 -4.95 -2.81
N TRP A 63 -3.28 -3.96 -3.65
CA TRP A 63 -2.08 -3.14 -3.50
C TRP A 63 -2.26 -2.12 -2.37
N GLU A 64 -1.28 -2.05 -1.48
CA GLU A 64 -1.24 -1.19 -0.31
C GLU A 64 0.06 -0.36 -0.30
N PRO A 65 0.15 0.67 -1.16
CA PRO A 65 1.28 1.59 -1.10
C PRO A 65 1.28 2.30 0.26
N GLN A 66 2.45 2.42 0.89
CA GLN A 66 2.63 3.35 2.00
C GLN A 66 2.86 4.75 1.43
N PHE A 67 2.16 5.76 1.93
CA PHE A 67 2.20 7.10 1.36
C PHE A 67 2.09 8.17 2.45
N VAL A 68 2.55 9.36 2.10
CA VAL A 68 2.27 10.61 2.81
C VAL A 68 1.34 11.42 1.91
N SER A 69 0.34 12.07 2.48
CA SER A 69 -0.63 12.86 1.73
C SER A 69 -0.90 14.21 2.38
N LEU A 70 -1.51 15.10 1.62
CA LEU A 70 -2.20 16.25 2.18
C LEU A 70 -3.43 15.79 2.97
N ASN A 71 -3.99 16.67 3.79
CA ASN A 71 -5.24 16.46 4.52
C ASN A 71 -6.50 16.58 3.65
N THR A 72 -6.33 16.68 2.32
CA THR A 72 -7.42 16.78 1.34
C THR A 72 -7.92 15.42 0.87
N ILE A 73 -7.23 14.34 1.22
CA ILE A 73 -7.69 12.98 0.93
C ILE A 73 -8.94 12.64 1.77
N PRO A 74 -9.77 11.67 1.34
CA PRO A 74 -10.85 11.16 2.18
C PRO A 74 -10.33 10.64 3.53
N PHE A 75 -11.20 10.69 4.54
CA PHE A 75 -10.93 10.05 5.83
C PHE A 75 -11.01 8.52 5.72
N HIS A 76 -10.42 7.84 6.70
CA HIS A 76 -10.56 6.39 6.82
C HIS A 76 -12.03 6.00 7.07
N ASP A 77 -12.49 4.92 6.42
CA ASP A 77 -13.83 4.38 6.63
C ASP A 77 -13.84 3.41 7.81
N GLU A 78 -14.18 3.93 8.99
CA GLU A 78 -14.20 3.21 10.27
C GLU A 78 -15.24 2.06 10.34
N ASN A 79 -16.08 1.89 9.31
CA ASN A 79 -16.95 0.71 9.24
C ASN A 79 -16.16 -0.57 8.94
N PHE A 80 -14.99 -0.46 8.32
CA PHE A 80 -14.14 -1.60 7.98
C PHE A 80 -13.43 -2.13 9.24
N PRO A 81 -13.58 -3.42 9.56
CA PRO A 81 -12.93 -3.97 10.74
C PRO A 81 -11.45 -4.24 10.51
N TYR A 82 -10.66 -3.98 11.54
CA TYR A 82 -9.32 -4.55 11.64
C TYR A 82 -9.40 -6.09 11.64
N SER A 83 -8.62 -6.84 10.84
CA SER A 83 -7.62 -6.45 9.83
C SER A 83 -8.05 -6.89 8.42
N LEU A 84 -9.29 -6.57 8.05
CA LEU A 84 -9.88 -6.92 6.75
C LEU A 84 -9.98 -5.67 5.88
N ARG A 85 -8.92 -5.40 5.11
CA ARG A 85 -8.86 -4.30 4.13
C ARG A 85 -9.06 -2.91 4.76
N ASP A 86 -8.84 -2.80 6.06
CA ASP A 86 -8.83 -1.55 6.84
C ASP A 86 -7.82 -0.55 6.27
N ASN A 87 -6.63 -1.00 5.86
CA ASN A 87 -5.71 -0.11 5.15
C ASN A 87 -6.11 0.08 3.68
N THR A 88 -6.55 -0.97 2.99
CA THR A 88 -6.81 -0.91 1.55
C THR A 88 -8.01 -0.02 1.19
N VAL A 89 -9.04 0.08 2.05
CA VAL A 89 -10.27 0.83 1.77
C VAL A 89 -10.03 2.29 1.42
N LEU A 90 -9.10 2.95 2.12
CA LEU A 90 -8.76 4.34 1.85
C LEU A 90 -8.21 4.51 0.43
N ARG A 91 -7.40 3.55 -0.04
CA ARG A 91 -6.82 3.58 -1.39
C ARG A 91 -7.88 3.33 -2.47
N TRP A 92 -8.88 2.49 -2.16
CA TRP A 92 -10.02 2.31 -3.05
C TRP A 92 -10.82 3.60 -3.20
N GLU A 93 -11.08 4.31 -2.11
CA GLU A 93 -11.80 5.58 -2.17
C GLU A 93 -11.01 6.67 -2.89
N MET A 94 -9.71 6.79 -2.59
CA MET A 94 -8.80 7.67 -3.33
C MET A 94 -8.80 7.35 -4.84
N CYS A 95 -8.79 6.07 -5.22
CA CYS A 95 -8.92 5.70 -6.64
C CYS A 95 -10.23 6.22 -7.23
N ARG A 96 -11.35 6.06 -6.53
CA ARG A 96 -12.67 6.52 -7.01
C ARG A 96 -12.76 8.05 -7.10
N GLN A 97 -12.00 8.77 -6.29
CA GLN A 97 -11.79 10.21 -6.40
C GLN A 97 -10.70 10.60 -7.41
N ASN A 98 -10.25 9.67 -8.25
CA ASN A 98 -9.26 9.87 -9.33
C ASN A 98 -7.87 10.34 -8.84
N TYR A 99 -7.52 10.06 -7.59
CA TYR A 99 -6.16 10.31 -7.09
C TYR A 99 -5.13 9.40 -7.75
N THR A 100 -3.90 9.90 -7.82
CA THR A 100 -2.71 9.16 -8.23
C THR A 100 -1.66 9.19 -7.13
N PHE A 101 -0.70 8.27 -7.22
CA PHE A 101 0.44 8.21 -6.31
C PHE A 101 1.69 8.69 -7.05
N ALA A 102 2.37 9.70 -6.51
CA ALA A 102 3.69 10.09 -6.98
C ALA A 102 4.75 9.26 -6.25
N LEU A 103 5.46 8.39 -6.98
CA LEU A 103 6.63 7.71 -6.45
C LEU A 103 7.80 8.70 -6.50
N VAL A 104 8.39 9.01 -5.36
CA VAL A 104 9.52 9.94 -5.24
C VAL A 104 10.85 9.20 -5.16
N ASN A 105 11.93 9.80 -5.67
CA ASN A 105 13.25 9.16 -5.76
C ASN A 105 14.03 9.12 -4.44
N ASP A 106 13.75 10.07 -3.55
CA ASP A 106 14.65 10.47 -2.46
C ASP A 106 14.07 10.21 -1.06
N LEU A 107 12.96 9.45 -0.99
CA LEU A 107 12.30 9.10 0.26
C LEU A 107 12.02 7.61 0.31
N PHE A 108 12.37 6.98 1.44
CA PHE A 108 12.02 5.60 1.72
C PHE A 108 11.80 5.41 3.22
N MET A 109 11.08 4.34 3.57
CA MET A 109 10.90 3.91 4.94
C MET A 109 11.38 2.46 5.11
N VAL A 110 11.97 2.17 6.25
CA VAL A 110 12.42 0.83 6.62
C VAL A 110 11.97 0.53 8.04
N HIS A 111 11.58 -0.72 8.29
CA HIS A 111 11.33 -1.21 9.64
C HIS A 111 12.11 -2.50 9.87
N ARG A 112 12.31 -2.84 11.14
CA ARG A 112 12.93 -4.11 11.53
C ARG A 112 11.88 -5.22 11.58
N GLY A 113 12.34 -6.45 11.34
CA GLY A 113 11.51 -7.64 11.35
C GLY A 113 10.83 -7.89 10.00
N ILE A 114 10.63 -9.17 9.67
CA ILE A 114 9.93 -9.60 8.46
C ILE A 114 8.81 -10.51 8.92
N LYS A 115 7.57 -10.12 8.65
CA LYS A 115 6.41 -10.99 8.90
C LYS A 115 6.52 -12.23 8.01
N THR A 116 6.16 -13.38 8.58
CA THR A 116 6.25 -14.68 7.92
C THR A 116 4.90 -15.37 7.90
N VAL A 117 4.83 -16.51 7.20
CA VAL A 117 3.61 -17.33 7.15
C VAL A 117 3.14 -17.83 8.53
N HIS A 118 4.04 -17.89 9.51
CA HIS A 118 3.72 -18.29 10.89
C HIS A 118 2.81 -17.27 11.61
N ASP A 119 2.76 -16.01 11.15
CA ASP A 119 1.92 -14.96 11.73
C ASP A 119 0.45 -15.01 11.23
N LEU A 120 0.18 -15.81 10.18
CA LEU A 120 -1.12 -15.86 9.51
C LEU A 120 -2.26 -16.50 10.33
N PRO A 121 -2.06 -17.59 11.11
CA PRO A 121 -3.17 -18.26 11.80
C PRO A 121 -3.91 -17.35 12.78
N LEU A 122 -3.18 -16.55 13.57
CA LEU A 122 -3.77 -15.59 14.50
C LEU A 122 -4.58 -14.51 13.77
N THR A 123 -4.05 -14.02 12.66
CA THR A 123 -4.72 -13.04 11.80
C THR A 123 -6.02 -13.61 11.22
N LYS A 124 -5.97 -14.83 10.66
CA LYS A 124 -7.15 -15.50 10.08
C LYS A 124 -8.24 -15.75 11.13
N LYS A 125 -7.87 -16.13 12.36
CA LYS A 125 -8.83 -16.32 13.45
C LYS A 125 -9.59 -15.02 13.75
N ARG A 126 -8.88 -13.88 13.86
CA ARG A 126 -9.52 -12.56 14.07
C ARG A 126 -10.42 -12.17 12.90
N GLN A 127 -9.92 -12.32 11.67
CA GLN A 127 -10.68 -12.01 10.46
C GLN A 127 -11.99 -12.82 10.35
N LYS A 128 -12.01 -14.06 10.85
CA LYS A 128 -13.24 -14.86 10.88
C LYS A 128 -14.33 -14.21 11.73
N HIS A 129 -13.99 -13.66 12.90
CA HIS A 129 -14.95 -12.99 13.79
C HIS A 129 -15.51 -11.71 13.18
N SER A 130 -14.69 -10.97 12.42
CA SER A 130 -15.11 -9.70 11.83
C SER A 130 -15.70 -9.83 10.41
N ARG A 131 -15.86 -11.05 9.87
CA ARG A 131 -16.27 -11.26 8.48
C ARG A 131 -17.66 -10.70 8.18
N ALA A 132 -18.61 -10.83 9.10
CA ALA A 132 -19.96 -10.31 8.92
C ALA A 132 -19.96 -8.77 8.82
N GLN A 133 -19.25 -8.10 9.75
CA GLN A 133 -19.06 -6.64 9.73
C GLN A 133 -18.40 -6.20 8.42
N PHE A 134 -17.33 -6.88 7.99
CA PHE A 134 -16.64 -6.58 6.74
C PHE A 134 -17.57 -6.69 5.53
N ASN A 135 -18.41 -7.72 5.44
CA ASN A 135 -19.33 -7.89 4.32
C ASN A 135 -20.35 -6.74 4.25
N THR A 136 -20.88 -6.31 5.41
CA THR A 136 -21.77 -5.14 5.49
C THR A 136 -21.06 -3.86 5.08
N ALA A 137 -19.87 -3.60 5.63
CA ALA A 137 -19.06 -2.42 5.29
C ALA A 137 -18.74 -2.37 3.79
N MET A 138 -18.33 -3.50 3.20
CA MET A 138 -18.05 -3.61 1.77
C MET A 138 -19.28 -3.31 0.90
N LYS A 139 -20.46 -3.79 1.28
CA LYS A 139 -21.70 -3.52 0.56
C LYS A 139 -22.02 -2.03 0.56
N LEU A 140 -21.97 -1.39 1.73
CA LEU A 140 -22.22 0.05 1.89
C LEU A 140 -21.19 0.87 1.13
N PHE A 141 -19.92 0.49 1.21
CA PHE A 141 -18.83 1.14 0.49
C PHE A 141 -19.03 1.10 -1.03
N LYS A 142 -19.32 -0.08 -1.60
CA LYS A 142 -19.60 -0.24 -3.04
C LYS A 142 -20.77 0.64 -3.48
N GLN A 143 -21.86 0.65 -2.71
CA GLN A 143 -23.03 1.50 -2.99
C GLN A 143 -22.67 2.99 -2.97
N ARG A 144 -21.95 3.45 -1.94
CA ARG A 144 -21.49 4.84 -1.81
C ARG A 144 -20.60 5.25 -2.99
N MET A 145 -19.58 4.44 -3.30
CA MET A 145 -18.62 4.73 -4.37
C MET A 145 -19.28 4.75 -5.76
N ASP A 146 -20.19 3.82 -6.03
CA ASP A 146 -20.90 3.77 -7.31
C ASP A 146 -21.91 4.90 -7.48
N HIS A 147 -22.48 5.40 -6.38
CA HIS A 147 -23.36 6.55 -6.41
C HIS A 147 -22.59 7.88 -6.57
N GLN A 148 -21.51 8.06 -5.80
CA GLN A 148 -20.76 9.33 -5.76
C GLN A 148 -19.77 9.49 -6.92
N TYR A 149 -19.18 8.39 -7.39
CA TYR A 149 -18.12 8.39 -8.40
C TYR A 149 -18.40 7.38 -9.53
N PRO A 150 -19.53 7.48 -10.26
CA PRO A 150 -19.90 6.51 -11.30
C PRO A 150 -18.88 6.45 -12.45
N GLU A 151 -18.19 7.55 -12.75
CA GLU A 151 -17.22 7.69 -13.85
C GLU A 151 -15.93 6.91 -13.64
N THR A 152 -15.49 6.75 -12.39
CA THR A 152 -14.26 5.99 -12.06
C THR A 152 -14.50 4.50 -11.85
N LYS A 153 -15.77 4.04 -11.92
CA LYS A 153 -16.14 2.64 -11.68
C LYS A 153 -15.39 1.63 -12.54
N LYS A 154 -15.14 1.97 -13.82
CA LYS A 154 -14.39 1.13 -14.76
C LYS A 154 -12.88 1.40 -14.76
N LEU A 155 -12.44 2.47 -14.11
CA LEU A 155 -11.02 2.85 -14.02
C LEU A 155 -10.34 2.22 -12.80
N CYS A 156 -11.10 1.99 -11.74
CA CYS A 156 -10.64 1.37 -10.51
C CYS A 156 -10.90 -0.13 -10.50
N PRO A 157 -10.07 -0.92 -9.78
CA PRO A 157 -10.27 -2.35 -9.66
C PRO A 157 -11.55 -2.67 -8.88
N GLU A 158 -12.12 -3.86 -9.13
CA GLU A 158 -13.24 -4.33 -8.34
C GLU A 158 -12.82 -4.60 -6.88
N PHE A 159 -13.57 -4.01 -5.94
CA PHE A 159 -13.31 -4.14 -4.51
C PHE A 159 -13.71 -5.51 -3.96
N GLY A 160 -12.93 -6.05 -3.03
CA GLY A 160 -13.19 -7.36 -2.45
C GLY A 160 -12.23 -7.77 -1.34
N ALA A 161 -12.57 -8.88 -0.67
CA ALA A 161 -11.72 -9.56 0.31
C ALA A 161 -10.49 -10.18 -0.35
#